data_AF-A0AAV8ZZY2-F1
#
_entry.id   AF-A0AAV8ZZY2-F1
#
_cell.length_a   1.000
_cell.length_b   1.000
_cell.length_c   1.000
_cell.angle_alpha   90.00
_cell.angle_beta   90.00
_cell.angle_gamma   90.00
#
_symmetry.space_group_name_H-M   'P 1'
#
loop_
_entity.id
_entity.type
_entity.pdbx_description
1 polymer ?
#
loop_
_entity_poly.entity_id
_entity_poly.type
_entity_poly.pdbx_seq_one_letter_code
_entity_poly.pdbx_strand_id
1 'polypeptide(L)'
;MLGVFSGGVVAPPEVLVLAGSRSPSPKTTAEALVDRFVRAASPAVSVRVSSDAHFAYSHINESHLLPRSFAVKDDIFCMFEGVLDNLGGLRHQYGLSKTANEVMLVIEAYKALRDRAPYPASHVVGHLSGSFAFVVFDKSTSTLFVASDQYGKVPLYWGITADGYVAFADDAELLKGACGKSLASFPQGCFYSTNLGGLKCYENPKNKVTAIPAPEEEIWGATFKVEGAAVFATTH
;
A
#
# COMPACT_ATOMS: atom_id res chain seq x y z
N MET A 1 8.98 0.44 5.18
CA MET A 1 8.74 -0.64 4.22
C MET A 1 8.63 -0.03 2.82
N LEU A 2 9.06 -0.74 1.78
CA LEU A 2 9.05 -0.28 0.39
C LEU A 2 8.66 -1.45 -0.53
N GLY A 3 7.66 -1.26 -1.38
CA GLY A 3 7.31 -2.19 -2.45
C GLY A 3 7.30 -1.45 -3.78
N VAL A 4 7.99 -1.96 -4.79
CA VAL A 4 8.09 -1.36 -6.13
C VAL A 4 7.60 -2.36 -7.16
N PHE A 5 6.70 -1.93 -8.05
CA PHE A 5 5.97 -2.82 -8.97
C PHE A 5 6.06 -2.31 -10.41
N SER A 6 6.27 -3.23 -11.34
CA SER A 6 6.41 -2.93 -12.76
C SER A 6 5.07 -2.55 -13.40
N GLY A 7 5.13 -1.91 -14.57
CA GLY A 7 3.96 -1.62 -15.38
C GLY A 7 3.20 -2.86 -15.87
N GLY A 8 3.83 -4.05 -15.82
CA GLY A 8 3.15 -5.33 -16.11
C GLY A 8 2.22 -5.78 -14.99
N VAL A 9 2.46 -5.32 -13.75
CA VAL A 9 1.63 -5.62 -12.58
C VAL A 9 0.59 -4.53 -12.36
N VAL A 10 1.00 -3.26 -12.41
CA VAL A 10 0.16 -2.13 -12.01
C VAL A 10 0.28 -0.98 -13.00
N ALA A 11 -0.87 -0.52 -13.49
CA ALA A 11 -0.93 0.69 -14.30
C ALA A 11 -0.75 1.93 -13.40
N PRO A 12 0.21 2.83 -13.70
CA PRO A 12 0.39 4.05 -12.91
C PRO A 12 -0.88 4.91 -12.90
N PRO A 13 -1.29 5.47 -11.75
CA PRO A 13 -2.45 6.34 -11.68
C PRO A 13 -2.27 7.57 -12.59
N GLU A 14 -3.19 7.76 -13.55
CA GLU A 14 -3.08 8.79 -14.58
C GLU A 14 -2.93 10.20 -13.99
N VAL A 15 -3.59 10.47 -12.87
CA VAL A 15 -3.49 11.78 -12.18
C VAL A 15 -2.07 12.03 -11.64
N LEU A 16 -1.36 10.99 -11.17
CA LEU A 16 0.03 11.12 -10.72
C LEU A 16 1.01 11.21 -11.89
N VAL A 17 0.69 10.57 -13.03
CA VAL A 17 1.44 10.76 -14.28
C VAL A 17 1.35 12.23 -14.70
N LEU A 18 0.13 12.78 -14.77
CA LEU A 18 -0.13 14.18 -15.11
C LEU A 18 0.49 15.16 -14.11
N ALA A 19 0.50 14.83 -12.82
CA ALA A 19 1.17 15.67 -11.81
C ALA A 19 2.68 15.74 -12.04
N GLY A 20 3.32 14.63 -12.36
CA GLY A 20 4.76 14.58 -12.67
C GLY A 20 5.13 15.32 -13.95
N SER A 21 4.25 15.30 -14.96
CA SER A 21 4.49 16.01 -16.23
C SER A 21 4.31 17.52 -16.11
N ARG A 22 3.42 18.00 -15.22
CA ARG A 22 3.16 19.44 -15.02
C ARG A 22 4.31 20.17 -14.35
N SER A 23 4.94 19.53 -13.36
CA SER A 23 6.07 20.10 -12.62
C SER A 23 7.24 19.11 -12.66
N PRO A 24 8.11 19.20 -13.69
CA PRO A 24 9.25 18.32 -13.85
C PRO A 24 10.15 18.44 -12.63
N SER A 25 10.17 17.38 -11.83
CA SER A 25 11.00 17.24 -10.63
C SER A 25 11.98 16.10 -10.86
N PRO A 26 13.21 16.18 -10.31
CA PRO A 26 14.16 15.08 -10.42
C PRO A 26 13.53 13.78 -9.91
N LYS A 27 13.50 12.78 -10.78
CA LYS A 27 13.07 11.42 -10.46
C LYS A 27 14.26 10.47 -10.55
N THR A 28 14.21 9.37 -9.82
CA THR A 28 15.19 8.28 -9.93
C THR A 28 14.50 7.01 -10.41
N THR A 29 15.28 6.06 -10.90
CA THR A 29 14.78 4.72 -11.27
C THR A 29 14.31 3.94 -10.04
N ALA A 30 13.51 2.90 -10.27
CA ALA A 30 13.09 1.95 -9.25
C ALA A 30 14.28 1.31 -8.53
N GLU A 31 15.31 0.91 -9.28
CA GLU A 31 16.52 0.31 -8.72
C GLU A 31 17.28 1.28 -7.81
N ALA A 32 17.46 2.53 -8.23
CA ALA A 32 18.11 3.55 -7.41
C ALA A 32 17.31 3.88 -6.13
N LEU A 33 15.98 3.82 -6.19
CA LEU A 33 15.09 3.98 -5.02
C LEU A 33 15.30 2.85 -4.01
N VAL A 34 15.30 1.58 -4.46
CA VAL A 34 15.52 0.43 -3.58
C VAL A 34 16.92 0.46 -2.97
N ASP A 35 17.93 0.75 -3.77
CA ASP A 35 19.32 0.90 -3.32
C ASP A 35 19.46 1.99 -2.24
N ARG A 36 18.78 3.13 -2.42
CA ARG A 36 18.75 4.19 -1.42
C ARG A 36 18.10 3.72 -0.12
N PHE A 37 16.99 3.00 -0.21
CA PHE A 37 16.34 2.42 0.97
C PHE A 37 17.27 1.46 1.72
N VAL A 38 17.88 0.50 1.02
CA VAL A 38 18.75 -0.52 1.63
C VAL A 38 19.97 0.11 2.30
N ARG A 39 20.56 1.14 1.68
CA ARG A 39 21.69 1.89 2.28
C ARG A 39 21.28 2.70 3.51
N ALA A 40 20.12 3.35 3.47
CA ALA A 40 19.64 4.20 4.56
C ALA A 40 19.10 3.38 5.76
N ALA A 41 18.59 2.17 5.51
CA ALA A 41 17.82 1.40 6.49
C ALA A 41 18.53 0.13 7.00
N SER A 42 19.85 0.17 7.18
CA SER A 42 20.63 -0.99 7.63
C SER A 42 20.34 -1.37 9.11
N PRO A 43 20.07 -2.65 9.43
CA PRO A 43 19.96 -3.79 8.53
C PRO A 43 18.61 -3.81 7.78
N ALA A 44 18.66 -3.98 6.45
CA ALA A 44 17.48 -4.11 5.59
C ALA A 44 17.43 -5.48 4.91
N VAL A 45 16.23 -6.01 4.75
CA VAL A 45 15.92 -7.16 3.90
C VAL A 45 15.43 -6.64 2.56
N SER A 46 15.91 -7.22 1.46
CA SER A 46 15.47 -6.88 0.12
C SER A 46 15.20 -8.16 -0.68
N VAL A 47 14.05 -8.23 -1.33
CA VAL A 47 13.57 -9.39 -2.09
C VAL A 47 13.09 -8.93 -3.46
N ARG A 48 13.79 -9.35 -4.52
CA ARG A 48 13.38 -9.12 -5.90
C ARG A 48 12.59 -10.33 -6.41
N VAL A 49 11.38 -10.10 -6.90
CA VAL A 49 10.48 -11.11 -7.45
C VAL A 49 10.35 -10.85 -8.95
N SER A 50 11.11 -11.59 -9.76
CA SER A 50 11.13 -11.39 -11.22
C SER A 50 11.53 -9.94 -11.58
N SER A 51 11.13 -9.48 -12.78
CA SER A 51 11.06 -8.07 -13.17
C SER A 51 9.83 -7.34 -12.61
N ASP A 52 8.95 -8.06 -11.90
CA ASP A 52 7.59 -7.61 -11.63
C ASP A 52 7.46 -6.84 -10.31
N ALA A 53 8.20 -7.27 -9.28
CA ALA A 53 8.15 -6.63 -7.97
C ALA A 53 9.50 -6.63 -7.26
N HIS A 54 9.75 -5.61 -6.45
CA HIS A 54 10.89 -5.54 -5.53
C HIS A 54 10.41 -5.05 -4.18
N PHE A 55 10.56 -5.89 -3.15
CA PHE A 55 10.26 -5.56 -1.77
C PHE A 55 11.54 -5.20 -1.02
N ALA A 56 11.48 -4.20 -0.16
CA ALA A 56 12.52 -3.88 0.79
C ALA A 56 11.91 -3.47 2.14
N TYR A 57 12.48 -4.00 3.20
CA TYR A 57 11.95 -3.85 4.55
C TYR A 57 13.07 -3.77 5.59
N SER A 58 12.86 -3.04 6.67
CA SER A 58 13.80 -2.87 7.78
C SER A 58 13.02 -2.57 9.06
N HIS A 59 13.60 -2.87 10.22
CA HIS A 59 13.07 -2.48 11.53
C HIS A 59 13.57 -1.09 11.99
N ILE A 60 14.37 -0.37 11.19
CA ILE A 60 14.86 0.97 11.59
C ILE A 60 13.69 1.97 11.71
N ASN A 61 13.67 2.77 12.79
CA ASN A 61 12.55 3.68 13.10
C ASN A 61 11.18 2.99 13.19
N GLU A 62 11.15 1.69 13.49
CA GLU A 62 9.91 0.97 13.72
C GLU A 62 9.22 1.43 15.01
N SER A 63 7.91 1.66 14.94
CA SER A 63 7.10 1.93 16.11
C SER A 63 6.84 0.64 16.89
N HIS A 64 7.05 0.67 18.20
CA HIS A 64 6.67 -0.46 19.08
C HIS A 64 5.15 -0.71 19.11
N LEU A 65 4.35 0.29 18.77
CA LEU A 65 2.89 0.19 18.74
C LEU A 65 2.36 -0.26 17.37
N LEU A 66 3.16 -0.09 16.31
CA LEU A 66 2.81 -0.41 14.93
C LEU A 66 3.99 -1.15 14.30
N PRO A 67 4.23 -2.41 14.71
CA PRO A 67 5.34 -3.19 14.19
C PRO A 67 5.17 -3.44 12.71
N ARG A 68 6.29 -3.59 12.01
CA ARG A 68 6.28 -4.03 10.63
C ARG A 68 6.65 -5.50 10.55
N SER A 69 6.15 -6.16 9.52
CA SER A 69 6.37 -7.57 9.28
C SER A 69 6.31 -7.87 7.80
N PHE A 70 7.06 -8.90 7.41
CA PHE A 70 7.11 -9.40 6.05
C PHE A 70 6.98 -10.92 6.07
N ALA A 71 6.12 -11.47 5.22
CA ALA A 71 5.99 -12.91 5.06
C ALA A 71 5.70 -13.29 3.61
N VAL A 72 6.04 -14.53 3.29
CA VAL A 72 5.77 -15.15 2.00
C VAL A 72 5.13 -16.51 2.24
N LYS A 73 4.02 -16.78 1.57
CA LYS A 73 3.37 -18.10 1.58
C LYS A 73 2.68 -18.34 0.24
N ASP A 74 2.88 -19.52 -0.34
CA ASP A 74 2.26 -19.95 -1.59
C ASP A 74 2.44 -18.91 -2.73
N ASP A 75 3.67 -18.39 -2.89
CA ASP A 75 4.02 -17.33 -3.85
C ASP A 75 3.28 -15.98 -3.67
N ILE A 76 2.67 -15.78 -2.50
CA ILE A 76 2.06 -14.51 -2.08
C ILE A 76 2.99 -13.82 -1.09
N PHE A 77 3.42 -12.62 -1.47
CA PHE A 77 4.32 -11.77 -0.70
C PHE A 77 3.50 -10.70 0.00
N CYS A 78 3.69 -10.49 1.30
CA CYS A 78 2.99 -9.46 2.05
C CYS A 78 3.96 -8.69 2.93
N MET A 79 3.93 -7.35 2.80
CA MET A 79 4.41 -6.44 3.83
C MET A 79 3.21 -5.91 4.60
N PHE A 80 3.32 -5.90 5.92
CA PHE A 80 2.28 -5.41 6.82
C PHE A 80 2.94 -4.51 7.85
N GLU A 81 2.30 -3.38 8.14
CA GLU A 81 2.66 -2.48 9.21
C GLU A 81 1.43 -2.21 10.07
N GLY A 82 1.56 -2.32 11.38
CA GLY A 82 0.51 -2.01 12.33
C GLY A 82 0.11 -3.16 13.24
N VAL A 83 -1.14 -3.12 13.72
CA VAL A 83 -1.73 -4.12 14.60
C VAL A 83 -3.21 -4.32 14.27
N LEU A 84 -3.71 -5.53 14.50
CA LEU A 84 -5.13 -5.86 14.37
C LEU A 84 -5.73 -6.15 15.75
N ASP A 85 -6.65 -5.30 16.21
CA ASP A 85 -7.35 -5.40 17.50
C ASP A 85 -8.19 -6.67 17.59
N ASN A 86 -8.72 -7.13 16.45
CA ASN A 86 -9.55 -8.33 16.35
C ASN A 86 -8.82 -9.56 15.81
N LEU A 87 -7.48 -9.58 15.83
CA LEU A 87 -6.67 -10.69 15.31
C LEU A 87 -7.08 -12.06 15.86
N GLY A 88 -7.40 -12.14 17.15
CA GLY A 88 -7.83 -13.39 17.79
C GLY A 88 -9.08 -14.00 17.15
N GLY A 89 -10.09 -13.18 16.84
CA GLY A 89 -11.30 -13.61 16.15
C GLY A 89 -11.05 -13.97 14.70
N LEU A 90 -10.24 -13.17 14.00
CA LEU A 90 -9.89 -13.41 12.60
C LEU A 90 -9.08 -14.71 12.44
N ARG A 91 -8.18 -15.05 13.38
CA ARG A 91 -7.47 -16.35 13.38
C ARG A 91 -8.45 -17.52 13.39
N HIS A 92 -9.49 -17.46 14.22
CA HIS A 92 -10.51 -18.51 14.24
C HIS A 92 -11.28 -18.58 12.92
N GLN A 93 -11.70 -17.42 12.39
CA GLN A 93 -12.45 -17.34 11.13
C GLN A 93 -11.68 -17.90 9.93
N TYR A 94 -10.38 -17.62 9.83
CA TYR A 94 -9.53 -18.09 8.74
C TYR A 94 -8.83 -19.44 9.02
N GLY A 95 -9.11 -20.07 10.17
CA GLY A 95 -8.55 -21.38 10.51
C GLY A 95 -7.04 -21.37 10.76
N LEU A 96 -6.51 -20.27 11.31
CA LEU A 96 -5.09 -20.09 11.60
C LEU A 96 -4.67 -20.63 12.96
N SER A 97 -3.37 -20.92 13.09
CA SER A 97 -2.78 -21.26 14.38
C SER A 97 -2.81 -20.08 15.35
N LYS A 98 -2.74 -20.38 16.66
CA LYS A 98 -2.71 -19.35 17.72
C LYS A 98 -1.49 -18.43 17.65
N THR A 99 -0.45 -18.83 16.93
CA THR A 99 0.81 -18.09 16.77
C THR A 99 0.87 -17.27 15.47
N ALA A 100 -0.12 -17.39 14.58
CA ALA A 100 -0.12 -16.66 13.32
C ALA A 100 -0.23 -15.15 13.53
N ASN A 101 0.73 -14.37 13.06
CA ASN A 101 0.70 -12.91 13.16
C ASN A 101 -0.18 -12.26 12.07
N GLU A 102 -0.26 -10.94 12.08
CA GLU A 102 -1.08 -10.11 11.19
C GLU A 102 -0.73 -10.31 9.72
N VAL A 103 0.55 -10.38 9.37
CA VAL A 103 0.97 -10.61 7.97
C VAL A 103 0.52 -11.97 7.45
N MET A 104 0.58 -13.03 8.27
CA MET A 104 0.06 -14.35 7.90
C MET A 104 -1.46 -14.34 7.78
N LEU A 105 -2.14 -13.60 8.66
CA LEU A 105 -3.58 -13.40 8.56
C LEU A 105 -3.97 -12.74 7.24
N VAL A 106 -3.30 -11.65 6.86
CA VAL A 106 -3.59 -10.92 5.62
C VAL A 106 -3.38 -11.80 4.40
N ILE A 107 -2.33 -12.64 4.37
CA ILE A 107 -2.13 -13.60 3.28
C ILE A 107 -3.30 -14.59 3.18
N GLU A 108 -3.76 -15.18 4.29
CA GLU A 108 -4.91 -16.09 4.24
C GLU A 108 -6.24 -15.40 3.90
N ALA A 109 -6.44 -14.18 4.39
CA ALA A 109 -7.61 -13.38 4.04
C ALA A 109 -7.65 -13.06 2.54
N TYR A 110 -6.50 -12.70 1.96
CA TYR A 110 -6.35 -12.51 0.52
C TYR A 110 -6.61 -13.80 -0.26
N LYS A 111 -6.07 -14.94 0.17
CA LYS A 111 -6.34 -16.25 -0.46
C LYS A 111 -7.82 -16.58 -0.42
N ALA A 112 -8.49 -16.36 0.72
CA ALA A 112 -9.93 -16.56 0.82
C ALA A 112 -10.70 -15.64 -0.14
N LEU A 113 -10.30 -14.38 -0.28
CA LEU A 113 -10.88 -13.44 -1.25
C LEU A 113 -10.69 -13.90 -2.70
N ARG A 114 -9.51 -14.42 -3.04
CA ARG A 114 -9.16 -14.92 -4.39
C ARG A 114 -9.90 -16.21 -4.73
N ASP A 115 -9.91 -17.16 -3.79
CA ASP A 115 -10.31 -18.55 -4.03
C ASP A 115 -11.78 -18.83 -3.69
N ARG A 116 -12.42 -18.01 -2.85
CA ARG A 116 -13.80 -18.24 -2.38
C ARG A 116 -14.75 -17.15 -2.88
N ALA A 117 -15.66 -17.53 -3.77
CA ALA A 117 -16.77 -16.69 -4.18
C ALA A 117 -17.99 -16.83 -3.23
N PRO A 118 -18.85 -15.79 -3.04
CA PRO A 118 -18.70 -14.39 -3.43
C PRO A 118 -18.53 -13.50 -2.17
N TYR A 119 -17.29 -13.24 -1.74
CA TYR A 119 -17.03 -12.24 -0.70
C TYR A 119 -16.44 -10.97 -1.33
N PRO A 120 -17.11 -9.81 -1.23
CA PRO A 120 -16.54 -8.58 -1.76
C PRO A 120 -15.30 -8.17 -0.96
N ALA A 121 -14.25 -7.69 -1.63
CA ALA A 121 -13.02 -7.25 -0.98
C ALA A 121 -13.25 -6.18 0.09
N SER A 122 -14.25 -5.31 -0.09
CA SER A 122 -14.64 -4.33 0.91
C SER A 122 -15.06 -4.97 2.24
N HIS A 123 -15.68 -6.14 2.20
CA HIS A 123 -16.05 -6.87 3.42
C HIS A 123 -14.82 -7.53 4.06
N VAL A 124 -13.89 -8.05 3.27
CA VAL A 124 -12.64 -8.64 3.80
C VAL A 124 -11.80 -7.58 4.51
N VAL A 125 -11.55 -6.44 3.86
CA VAL A 125 -10.77 -5.34 4.45
C VAL A 125 -11.56 -4.65 5.57
N GLY A 126 -12.86 -4.45 5.40
CA GLY A 126 -13.73 -3.84 6.42
C GLY A 126 -13.88 -4.68 7.70
N HIS A 127 -13.54 -5.96 7.66
CA HIS A 127 -13.46 -6.80 8.87
C HIS A 127 -12.13 -6.70 9.61
N LEU A 128 -11.11 -6.04 9.05
CA LEU A 128 -9.86 -5.80 9.75
C LEU A 128 -10.06 -4.60 10.68
N SER A 129 -10.08 -4.85 12.00
CA SER A 129 -10.15 -3.79 13.01
C SER A 129 -8.76 -3.55 13.55
N GLY A 130 -8.26 -2.33 13.46
CA GLY A 130 -6.93 -1.98 13.95
C GLY A 130 -6.36 -0.76 13.26
N SER A 131 -5.06 -0.57 13.44
CA SER A 131 -4.27 0.48 12.77
C SER A 131 -3.30 -0.25 11.86
N PHE A 132 -3.45 -0.12 10.54
CA PHE A 132 -2.71 -0.96 9.61
C PHE A 132 -2.53 -0.34 8.23
N ALA A 133 -1.45 -0.73 7.58
CA ALA A 133 -1.29 -0.66 6.14
C ALA A 133 -0.60 -1.93 5.65
N PHE A 134 -0.98 -2.42 4.46
CA PHE A 134 -0.32 -3.58 3.89
C PHE A 134 -0.25 -3.53 2.37
N VAL A 135 0.73 -4.25 1.83
CA VAL A 135 0.95 -4.47 0.41
C VAL A 135 1.11 -5.97 0.18
N VAL A 136 0.17 -6.54 -0.56
CA VAL A 136 0.16 -7.95 -0.98
C VAL A 136 0.44 -8.02 -2.48
N PHE A 137 1.37 -8.89 -2.87
CA PHE A 137 1.59 -9.28 -4.27
C PHE A 137 1.47 -10.79 -4.41
N ASP A 138 0.50 -11.21 -5.20
CA ASP A 138 0.36 -12.61 -5.62
C ASP A 138 1.06 -12.79 -6.96
N LYS A 139 2.21 -13.47 -6.93
CA LYS A 139 3.00 -13.75 -8.13
C LYS A 139 2.27 -14.69 -9.09
N SER A 140 1.44 -15.62 -8.58
CA SER A 140 0.75 -16.61 -9.41
C SER A 140 -0.29 -15.99 -10.33
N THR A 141 -0.93 -14.91 -9.88
CA THR A 141 -1.96 -14.17 -10.62
C THR A 141 -1.49 -12.78 -11.07
N SER A 142 -0.22 -12.42 -10.82
CA SER A 142 0.33 -11.08 -11.04
C SER A 142 -0.55 -9.97 -10.46
N THR A 143 -1.08 -10.20 -9.25
CA THR A 143 -2.08 -9.32 -8.63
C THR A 143 -1.48 -8.53 -7.48
N LEU A 144 -1.70 -7.22 -7.50
CA LEU A 144 -1.39 -6.33 -6.39
C LEU A 144 -2.67 -6.04 -5.58
N PHE A 145 -2.57 -6.11 -4.25
CA PHE A 145 -3.63 -5.78 -3.32
C PHE A 145 -3.08 -4.96 -2.15
N VAL A 146 -3.49 -3.71 -2.04
CA VAL A 146 -2.98 -2.74 -1.05
C VAL A 146 -4.14 -2.20 -0.25
N ALA A 147 -3.99 -2.01 1.06
CA ALA A 147 -5.00 -1.32 1.86
C ALA A 147 -4.39 -0.52 3.02
N SER A 148 -5.13 0.48 3.49
CA SER A 148 -4.83 1.28 4.68
C SER A 148 -6.07 1.41 5.54
N ASP A 149 -5.89 1.45 6.86
CA ASP A 149 -6.97 1.58 7.83
C ASP A 149 -7.80 2.87 7.67
N GLN A 150 -8.93 2.90 8.37
CA GLN A 150 -9.96 3.95 8.29
C GLN A 150 -9.44 5.35 8.63
N TYR A 151 -8.44 5.43 9.50
CA TYR A 151 -7.91 6.67 10.03
C TYR A 151 -6.52 6.97 9.49
N GLY A 152 -5.98 6.13 8.59
CA GLY A 152 -4.63 6.27 8.06
C GLY A 152 -3.57 6.34 9.17
N LYS A 153 -3.76 5.60 10.27
CA LYS A 153 -2.87 5.65 11.44
C LYS A 153 -1.48 5.14 11.11
N VAL A 154 -1.40 4.18 10.18
CA VAL A 154 -0.15 3.80 9.54
C VAL A 154 -0.01 4.61 8.25
N PRO A 155 1.01 5.49 8.14
CA PRO A 155 1.27 6.22 6.91
C PRO A 155 1.53 5.27 5.75
N LEU A 156 0.90 5.54 4.62
CA LEU A 156 1.19 4.85 3.37
C LEU A 156 1.13 5.86 2.23
N TYR A 157 2.14 5.84 1.39
CA TYR A 157 2.31 6.72 0.25
C TYR A 157 2.53 5.88 -1.00
N TRP A 158 2.22 6.47 -2.15
CA TRP A 158 2.48 5.87 -3.44
C TRP A 158 2.95 6.89 -4.46
N GLY A 159 3.84 6.46 -5.35
CA GLY A 159 4.37 7.33 -6.38
C GLY A 159 4.93 6.59 -7.58
N ILE A 160 5.32 7.36 -8.59
CA ILE A 160 5.80 6.85 -9.88
C ILE A 160 7.25 7.28 -10.10
N THR A 161 8.13 6.29 -10.24
CA THR A 161 9.57 6.48 -10.49
C THR A 161 9.84 6.94 -11.94
N ALA A 162 11.09 7.29 -12.25
CA ALA A 162 11.48 7.79 -13.57
C ALA A 162 11.24 6.77 -14.71
N ASP A 163 11.36 5.49 -14.39
CA ASP A 163 11.18 4.33 -15.27
C ASP A 163 9.74 3.76 -15.25
N GLY A 164 8.80 4.48 -14.62
CA GLY A 164 7.37 4.15 -14.68
C GLY A 164 6.89 3.06 -13.72
N TYR A 165 7.71 2.63 -12.77
CA TYR A 165 7.28 1.72 -11.71
C TYR A 165 6.43 2.45 -10.69
N VAL A 166 5.48 1.75 -10.10
CA VAL A 166 4.68 2.25 -8.97
C VAL A 166 5.31 1.77 -7.68
N ALA A 167 5.68 2.71 -6.81
CA ALA A 167 6.25 2.45 -5.51
C ALA A 167 5.25 2.74 -4.40
N PHE A 168 5.22 1.92 -3.35
CA PHE A 168 4.49 2.10 -2.11
C PHE A 168 5.47 2.11 -0.94
N ALA A 169 5.34 3.08 -0.04
CA ALA A 169 6.18 3.17 1.14
C ALA A 169 5.48 3.83 2.33
N ASP A 170 5.96 3.54 3.53
CA ASP A 170 5.60 4.22 4.79
C ASP A 170 6.36 5.56 4.98
N ASP A 171 7.40 5.81 4.18
CA ASP A 171 8.22 7.03 4.22
C ASP A 171 7.99 7.91 2.99
N ALA A 172 7.37 9.07 3.23
CA ALA A 172 7.12 10.09 2.22
C ALA A 172 8.38 10.71 1.63
N GLU A 173 9.38 11.01 2.45
CA GLU A 173 10.59 11.70 2.00
C GLU A 173 11.45 10.77 1.14
N LEU A 174 11.43 9.47 1.46
CA LEU A 174 11.99 8.44 0.60
C LEU A 174 11.35 8.46 -0.80
N LEU A 175 10.03 8.50 -0.91
CA LEU A 175 9.37 8.53 -2.22
C LEU A 175 9.54 9.87 -2.93
N LYS A 176 9.49 10.99 -2.21
CA LYS A 176 9.67 12.34 -2.76
C LYS A 176 10.99 12.46 -3.51
N GLY A 177 12.07 11.91 -2.95
CA GLY A 177 13.37 11.90 -3.62
C GLY A 177 13.48 10.99 -4.84
N ALA A 178 12.48 10.16 -5.16
CA ALA A 178 12.49 9.25 -6.32
C ALA A 178 11.37 9.52 -7.32
N CYS A 179 10.22 9.96 -6.84
CA CYS A 179 8.99 10.13 -7.60
C CYS A 179 8.69 11.61 -7.90
N GLY A 180 9.38 12.53 -7.22
CA GLY A 180 9.13 13.96 -7.34
C GLY A 180 7.65 14.28 -7.07
N LYS A 181 7.02 15.02 -8.00
CA LYS A 181 5.59 15.38 -7.95
C LYS A 181 4.64 14.25 -8.34
N SER A 182 5.12 13.11 -8.85
CA SER A 182 4.28 11.92 -9.05
C SER A 182 4.14 11.14 -7.75
N LEU A 183 3.64 11.79 -6.70
CA LEU A 183 3.56 11.25 -5.34
C LEU A 183 2.25 11.70 -4.69
N ALA A 184 1.65 10.82 -3.90
CA ALA A 184 0.51 11.14 -3.06
C ALA A 184 0.49 10.26 -1.81
N SER A 185 -0.31 10.65 -0.82
CA SER A 185 -0.77 9.72 0.21
C SER A 185 -1.71 8.69 -0.40
N PHE A 186 -1.58 7.44 0.03
CA PHE A 186 -2.60 6.42 -0.21
C PHE A 186 -3.84 6.78 0.61
N PRO A 187 -5.06 6.74 0.05
CA PRO A 187 -6.24 7.18 0.78
C PRO A 187 -6.57 6.24 1.93
N GLN A 188 -6.87 6.83 3.08
CA GLN A 188 -7.39 6.13 4.25
C GLN A 188 -8.73 5.45 3.93
N GLY A 189 -9.05 4.37 4.63
CA GLY A 189 -10.33 3.67 4.47
C GLY A 189 -10.51 3.03 3.08
N CYS A 190 -9.41 2.82 2.35
CA CYS A 190 -9.43 2.34 0.98
C CYS A 190 -8.53 1.12 0.77
N PHE A 191 -8.82 0.41 -0.30
CA PHE A 191 -7.95 -0.60 -0.87
C PHE A 191 -7.76 -0.34 -2.37
N TYR A 192 -6.64 -0.82 -2.91
CA TYR A 192 -6.35 -0.87 -4.33
C TYR A 192 -6.15 -2.32 -4.73
N SER A 193 -6.75 -2.72 -5.86
CA SER A 193 -6.52 -4.03 -6.44
C SER A 193 -6.44 -3.97 -7.95
N THR A 194 -5.43 -4.59 -8.53
CA THR A 194 -5.30 -4.68 -10.00
C THR A 194 -6.43 -5.50 -10.61
N ASN A 195 -6.87 -6.57 -9.95
CA ASN A 195 -7.94 -7.45 -10.44
C ASN A 195 -9.37 -7.02 -10.05
N LEU A 196 -9.53 -6.13 -9.06
CA LEU A 196 -10.86 -5.70 -8.60
C LEU A 196 -11.22 -4.28 -9.01
N GLY A 197 -10.60 -3.78 -10.09
CA GLY A 197 -10.97 -2.49 -10.68
C GLY A 197 -10.38 -1.28 -9.96
N GLY A 198 -9.17 -1.42 -9.41
CA GLY A 198 -8.38 -0.31 -8.88
C GLY A 198 -8.77 0.12 -7.47
N LEU A 199 -8.71 1.43 -7.24
CA LEU A 199 -8.86 2.07 -5.93
C LEU A 199 -10.33 2.19 -5.52
N LYS A 200 -10.67 1.68 -4.34
CA LYS A 200 -12.04 1.68 -3.79
C LYS A 200 -12.02 1.93 -2.29
N CYS A 201 -13.02 2.65 -1.80
CA CYS A 201 -13.27 2.77 -0.37
C CYS A 201 -13.94 1.48 0.13
N TYR A 202 -13.44 0.87 1.20
CA TYR A 202 -14.10 -0.32 1.76
C TYR A 202 -15.21 0.04 2.75
N GLU A 203 -15.15 1.23 3.37
CA GLU A 203 -16.20 1.73 4.26
C GLU A 203 -17.47 2.08 3.48
N ASN A 204 -17.27 2.71 2.32
CA ASN A 204 -18.34 3.15 1.44
C ASN A 204 -18.10 2.64 0.01
N PRO A 205 -18.33 1.34 -0.27
CA PRO A 205 -17.97 0.72 -1.56
C PRO A 205 -18.69 1.30 -2.78
N LYS A 206 -19.79 2.04 -2.56
CA LYS A 206 -20.55 2.72 -3.60
C LYS A 206 -19.99 4.12 -3.92
N ASN A 207 -19.19 4.70 -3.03
CA ASN A 207 -18.67 6.04 -3.18
C ASN A 207 -17.43 6.00 -4.06
N LYS A 208 -17.32 6.95 -4.98
CA LYS A 208 -16.14 7.05 -5.85
C LYS A 208 -14.98 7.65 -5.08
N VAL A 209 -13.79 7.14 -5.34
CA VAL A 209 -12.54 7.77 -4.92
C VAL A 209 -12.09 8.68 -6.05
N THR A 210 -12.08 9.98 -5.81
CA THR A 210 -11.69 10.99 -6.79
C THR A 210 -10.31 11.52 -6.47
N ALA A 211 -9.50 11.69 -7.52
CA ALA A 211 -8.16 12.25 -7.39
C ALA A 211 -8.22 13.73 -7.73
N ILE A 212 -7.85 14.58 -6.78
CA ILE A 212 -7.82 16.03 -6.91
C ILE A 212 -6.35 16.43 -7.08
N PRO A 213 -5.94 17.00 -8.21
CA PRO A 213 -4.60 17.53 -8.37
C PRO A 213 -4.26 18.53 -7.26
N ALA A 214 -3.08 18.38 -6.67
CA ALA A 214 -2.61 19.32 -5.67
C ALA A 214 -2.04 20.59 -6.34
N PRO A 215 -2.08 21.75 -5.66
CA PRO A 215 -1.38 22.97 -6.07
C PRO A 215 0.13 22.73 -6.23
N GLU A 216 0.81 23.58 -7.02
CA GLU A 216 2.24 23.42 -7.31
C GLU A 216 3.14 23.53 -6.07
N GLU A 217 2.67 24.19 -5.01
CA GLU A 217 3.43 24.41 -3.77
C GLU A 217 3.43 23.18 -2.84
N GLU A 218 2.51 22.24 -3.03
CA GLU A 218 2.38 21.06 -2.17
C GLU A 218 3.37 19.95 -2.52
N ILE A 219 3.80 19.16 -1.54
CA ILE A 219 4.68 18.01 -1.78
C ILE A 219 3.97 16.94 -2.63
N TRP A 220 2.65 16.81 -2.45
CA TRP A 220 1.81 15.89 -3.21
C TRP A 220 1.52 16.42 -4.61
N GLY A 221 1.42 15.52 -5.57
CA GLY A 221 0.89 15.82 -6.90
C GLY A 221 -0.63 15.68 -6.98
N ALA A 222 -1.21 14.90 -6.08
CA ALA A 222 -2.65 14.72 -5.97
C ALA A 222 -3.06 14.30 -4.55
N THR A 223 -4.31 14.60 -4.21
CA THR A 223 -4.99 14.08 -3.03
C THR A 223 -6.18 13.23 -3.47
N PHE A 224 -6.30 12.02 -2.92
CA PHE A 224 -7.43 11.13 -3.21
C PHE A 224 -8.50 11.31 -2.12
N LYS A 225 -9.74 11.60 -2.52
CA LYS A 225 -10.89 11.81 -1.62
C LYS A 225 -12.04 10.88 -1.94
N VAL A 226 -12.67 10.33 -0.91
CA VAL A 226 -13.90 9.54 -1.04
C VAL A 226 -15.08 10.50 -1.12
N GLU A 227 -15.90 10.41 -2.17
CA GLU A 227 -17.12 11.20 -2.30
C GLU A 227 -18.05 10.97 -1.09
N GLY A 228 -18.63 12.03 -0.53
CA GLY A 228 -19.58 11.92 0.58
C GLY A 228 -18.98 11.61 1.96
N ALA A 229 -17.65 11.44 2.09
CA ALA A 229 -17.01 11.43 3.41
C ALA A 229 -17.11 12.84 4.00
N ALA A 230 -17.79 12.97 5.15
CA ALA A 230 -17.84 14.24 5.88
C ALA A 230 -16.41 14.65 6.21
N VAL A 231 -16.00 15.82 5.70
CA VAL A 231 -14.72 16.43 6.05
C VAL A 231 -14.84 16.83 7.52
N PHE A 232 -14.38 15.97 8.44
CA PHE A 232 -14.06 16.43 9.78
C PHE A 232 -12.79 17.27 9.65
N ALA A 233 -13.00 18.55 9.36
CA ALA A 233 -11.96 19.55 9.48
C ALA A 233 -11.58 19.62 10.96
N THR A 234 -10.46 19.02 11.33
CA THR A 234 -9.79 19.30 12.59
C THR A 234 -9.25 20.71 12.48
N THR A 235 -10.02 21.68 12.94
CA THR A 235 -9.51 23.02 13.29
C THR A 235 -8.55 22.84 14.48
N HIS A 236 -7.26 23.07 14.24
CA HIS A 236 -6.30 23.39 15.30
C HIS A 236 -5.99 24.89 15.24
#